data_AF-A0A5S4YRS0-F1
#
_entry.id   AF-A0A5S4YRS0-F1
#
_cell.length_a   1.000
_cell.length_b   1.000
_cell.length_c   1.000
_cell.angle_alpha   90.00
_cell.angle_beta   90.00
_cell.angle_gamma   90.00
#
_symmetry.space_group_name_H-M   'P 1'
#
loop_
_entity.id
_entity.type
_entity.pdbx_description
1 polymer ?
#
loop_
_entity_poly.entity_id
_entity_poly.type
_entity_poly.pdbx_seq_one_letter_code
_entity_poly.pdbx_strand_id
1 'polypeptide(L)'
;MTDKKRNQPEARRVAKEAYPYRGCCLCGQTVGEELAHLDHEASNNDPDNLAWLCNHHHWMYDVGLFSVTALKVQRAHWQEVKGKRINAYMKDAGKKAAATRAAKGIGSEMARKASATRRANVLKAAQKGQAV
;
A
#
# COMPACT_ATOMS: atom_id res chain seq x y z
N MET A 1 26.91 -8.56 36.09
CA MET A 1 26.29 -8.40 34.76
C MET A 1 25.31 -7.25 34.88
N THR A 2 25.57 -6.14 34.19
CA THR A 2 24.72 -4.95 34.25
C THR A 2 23.39 -5.28 33.59
N ASP A 3 22.32 -5.27 34.36
CA ASP A 3 20.97 -5.54 33.91
C ASP A 3 20.59 -4.46 32.88
N LYS A 4 20.68 -4.80 31.59
CA LYS A 4 20.40 -3.83 30.51
C LYS A 4 18.89 -3.59 30.51
N LYS A 5 18.47 -2.40 30.91
CA LYS A 5 17.06 -2.03 30.96
C LYS A 5 16.53 -1.72 29.56
N ARG A 6 15.27 -2.09 29.31
CA ARG A 6 14.53 -1.72 28.10
C ARG A 6 14.60 -0.20 27.85
N ASN A 7 15.08 0.19 26.69
CA ASN A 7 15.11 1.59 26.24
C ASN A 7 14.40 1.71 24.89
N GLN A 8 13.08 1.87 24.96
CA GLN A 8 12.22 1.93 23.77
C GLN A 8 12.43 3.20 22.91
N PRO A 9 12.65 4.40 23.49
CA PRO A 9 12.99 5.57 22.68
C PRO A 9 14.25 5.37 21.83
N GLU A 10 15.28 4.75 22.42
CA GLU A 10 16.54 4.47 21.72
C GLU A 10 16.35 3.43 20.62
N ALA A 11 15.65 2.33 20.90
CA ALA A 11 15.34 1.31 19.89
C ALA A 11 14.62 1.94 18.68
N ARG A 12 13.64 2.81 18.92
CA ARG A 12 12.93 3.51 17.86
C ARG A 12 13.82 4.48 17.08
N ARG A 13 14.78 5.14 17.75
CA ARG A 13 15.76 6.02 17.10
C ARG A 13 16.65 5.21 16.14
N VAL A 14 17.29 4.15 16.66
CA VAL A 14 18.16 3.25 15.89
C VAL A 14 17.42 2.65 14.69
N ALA A 15 16.20 2.13 14.89
CA ALA A 15 15.42 1.55 13.82
C ALA A 15 15.02 2.55 12.73
N LYS A 16 14.73 3.81 13.09
CA LYS A 16 14.43 4.87 12.10
C LYS A 16 15.66 5.26 11.28
N GLU A 17 16.82 5.29 11.91
CA GLU A 17 18.09 5.62 11.25
C GLU A 17 18.53 4.49 10.31
N ALA A 18 18.48 3.24 10.78
CA ALA A 18 18.87 2.07 9.99
C ALA A 18 17.87 1.74 8.88
N TYR A 19 16.57 1.93 9.13
CA TYR A 19 15.49 1.56 8.22
C TYR A 19 14.52 2.74 8.00
N PRO A 20 14.87 3.71 7.12
CA PRO A 20 14.08 4.91 6.88
C PRO A 20 12.67 4.62 6.36
N TYR A 21 12.48 3.53 5.63
CA TYR A 21 11.14 3.06 5.28
C TYR A 21 10.52 2.31 6.46
N ARG A 22 9.59 2.97 7.16
CA ARG A 22 8.96 2.47 8.40
C ARG A 22 7.73 1.58 8.16
N GLY A 23 7.69 0.87 7.03
CA GLY A 23 6.61 -0.08 6.75
C GLY A 23 6.80 -1.39 7.50
N CYS A 24 5.69 -2.09 7.77
CA CYS A 24 5.74 -3.46 8.27
C CYS A 24 6.65 -4.30 7.38
N CYS A 25 7.59 -5.01 8.00
CA CYS A 25 8.55 -5.84 7.29
C CYS A 25 7.89 -6.97 6.52
N LEU A 26 6.62 -7.34 6.76
CA LEU A 26 5.92 -8.36 5.98
C LEU A 26 5.03 -7.77 4.90
N CYS A 27 4.04 -6.93 5.26
CA CYS A 27 3.07 -6.41 4.29
C CYS A 27 3.37 -5.01 3.72
N GLY A 28 4.37 -4.29 4.25
CA GLY A 28 4.72 -2.94 3.80
C GLY A 28 3.73 -1.85 4.20
N GLN A 29 2.72 -2.12 5.03
CA GLN A 29 1.84 -1.05 5.51
C GLN A 29 2.58 -0.14 6.50
N THR A 30 2.37 1.17 6.41
CA THR A 30 3.00 2.18 7.28
C THR A 30 2.04 2.74 8.34
N VAL A 31 0.97 1.99 8.63
CA VAL A 31 -0.06 2.39 9.60
C VAL A 31 -0.13 1.32 10.68
N GLY A 32 -0.09 1.78 11.93
CA GLY A 32 -0.14 0.92 13.10
C GLY A 32 1.11 0.04 13.22
N GLU A 33 2.28 0.58 12.87
CA GLU A 33 3.55 -0.12 13.04
C GLU A 33 4.08 -0.01 14.48
N GLU A 34 4.42 -1.16 15.03
CA GLU A 34 5.14 -1.37 16.26
C GLU A 34 6.58 -1.79 15.96
N LEU A 35 7.46 -1.63 16.94
CA LEU A 35 8.84 -2.06 16.82
C LEU A 35 9.00 -3.37 17.58
N ALA A 36 9.44 -4.40 16.86
CA ALA A 36 9.72 -5.74 17.38
C ALA A 36 11.23 -5.94 17.56
N HIS A 37 11.59 -6.56 18.68
CA HIS A 37 12.92 -7.13 18.93
C HIS A 37 12.92 -8.59 18.48
N LEU A 38 13.74 -8.93 17.48
CA LEU A 38 13.74 -10.21 16.79
C LEU A 38 14.33 -11.38 17.61
N ASP A 39 14.90 -11.09 18.77
CA ASP A 39 15.37 -12.07 19.75
C ASP A 39 14.49 -12.11 21.01
N HIS A 40 13.41 -11.32 21.03
CA HIS A 40 12.55 -11.09 22.19
C HIS A 40 13.27 -10.50 23.42
N GLU A 41 14.49 -9.98 23.25
CA GLU A 41 15.25 -9.30 24.30
C GLU A 41 15.10 -7.77 24.13
N ALA A 42 14.22 -7.18 24.94
CA ALA A 42 13.85 -5.77 24.82
C ALA A 42 14.99 -4.77 25.12
N SER A 43 16.12 -5.25 25.64
CA SER A 43 17.33 -4.45 25.85
C SER A 43 18.32 -4.48 24.67
N ASN A 44 18.13 -5.40 23.71
CA ASN A 44 19.01 -5.53 22.55
C ASN A 44 18.59 -4.61 21.41
N ASN A 45 19.10 -3.37 21.45
CA ASN A 45 18.78 -2.36 20.45
C ASN A 45 19.68 -2.40 19.19
N ASP A 46 20.33 -3.53 18.89
CA ASP A 46 21.07 -3.69 17.64
C ASP A 46 20.13 -3.48 16.44
N PRO A 47 20.50 -2.68 15.42
CA PRO A 47 19.63 -2.44 14.27
C PRO A 47 19.19 -3.74 13.58
N ASP A 48 20.07 -4.74 13.47
CA ASP A 48 19.71 -6.00 12.82
C ASP A 48 18.67 -6.79 13.63
N ASN A 49 18.58 -6.55 14.94
CA ASN A 49 17.58 -7.11 15.86
C ASN A 49 16.23 -6.36 15.84
N LEU A 50 16.11 -5.24 15.11
CA LEU A 50 14.91 -4.40 15.15
C LEU A 50 14.11 -4.48 13.85
N ALA A 51 12.79 -4.67 13.96
CA ALA A 51 11.89 -4.72 12.81
C ALA A 51 10.61 -3.92 13.06
N TRP A 52 10.19 -3.12 12.08
CA TRP A 52 8.86 -2.52 12.08
C TRP A 52 7.83 -3.58 11.68
N LEU A 53 6.79 -3.80 12.46
CA LEU A 53 5.70 -4.74 12.16
C LEU A 53 4.37 -4.09 12.45
N CYS A 54 3.33 -4.34 11.65
CA CYS A 54 1.99 -3.96 12.07
C CYS A 54 1.48 -4.91 13.15
N ASN A 55 0.53 -4.46 13.98
CA ASN A 55 0.01 -5.24 15.11
C ASN A 55 -0.31 -6.71 14.76
N HIS A 56 -0.93 -6.96 13.60
CA HIS A 56 -1.27 -8.31 13.16
C HIS A 56 -0.02 -9.17 12.90
N HIS A 57 0.93 -8.65 12.14
CA HIS A 57 2.17 -9.36 11.81
C HIS A 57 3.12 -9.46 13.00
N HIS A 58 3.07 -8.50 13.94
CA HIS A 58 3.79 -8.55 15.19
C HIS A 58 3.30 -9.73 16.03
N TRP A 59 1.99 -9.84 16.24
CA TRP A 59 1.39 -10.99 16.90
C TRP A 59 1.73 -12.32 16.20
N MET A 60 1.65 -12.38 14.86
CA MET A 60 2.01 -13.59 14.10
C MET A 60 3.48 -13.97 14.31
N TYR A 61 4.36 -12.99 14.42
CA TYR A 61 5.77 -13.22 14.70
C TYR A 61 5.96 -13.75 16.13
N ASP A 62 5.32 -13.14 17.13
CA ASP A 62 5.41 -13.56 18.54
C ASP A 62 4.93 -15.01 18.74
N VAL A 63 3.94 -15.47 17.98
CA VAL A 63 3.46 -16.87 18.01
C VAL A 63 4.28 -17.83 17.13
N GLY A 64 5.38 -17.35 16.53
CA GLY A 64 6.35 -18.18 15.80
C GLY A 64 5.98 -18.51 14.36
N LEU A 65 5.01 -17.81 13.75
CA LEU A 65 4.56 -18.10 12.38
C LEU A 65 5.57 -17.64 11.31
N PHE A 66 6.42 -16.67 11.64
CA PHE A 66 7.46 -16.16 10.75
C PHE A 66 8.85 -16.33 11.38
N SER A 67 9.81 -16.75 10.57
CA SER A 67 11.20 -16.80 10.99
C SER A 67 11.85 -15.42 10.94
N VAL A 68 12.83 -15.21 11.82
CA VAL A 68 13.70 -14.01 11.81
C VAL A 68 14.32 -13.79 10.42
N THR A 69 14.75 -14.86 9.74
CA THR A 69 15.30 -14.79 8.37
C THR A 69 14.29 -14.23 7.38
N ALA A 70 13.04 -14.69 7.40
CA ALA A 70 12.00 -14.18 6.52
C ALA A 70 11.74 -12.68 6.76
N LEU A 71 11.70 -12.27 8.03
CA LEU A 71 11.56 -10.86 8.40
C LEU A 71 12.70 -10.00 7.88
N LYS A 72 13.95 -10.46 7.99
CA LYS A 72 15.12 -9.71 7.51
C LYS A 72 15.13 -9.58 5.99
N VAL A 73 14.82 -10.65 5.26
CA VAL A 73 14.70 -10.63 3.79
C VAL A 73 13.64 -9.63 3.36
N GLN A 74 12.45 -9.69 3.95
CA GLN A 74 11.35 -8.84 3.54
C GLN A 74 11.55 -7.37 4.01
N ARG A 75 12.20 -7.14 5.17
CA ARG A 75 12.68 -5.80 5.60
C ARG A 75 13.58 -5.18 4.54
N ALA A 76 14.58 -5.92 4.05
CA ALA A 76 15.50 -5.46 3.02
C ALA A 76 14.77 -5.11 1.72
N HIS A 77 13.87 -6.00 1.26
CA HIS A 77 13.03 -5.74 0.09
C HIS A 77 12.25 -4.43 0.22
N TRP A 78 11.60 -4.21 1.37
CA TRP A 78 10.82 -3.00 1.60
C TRP A 78 11.67 -1.71 1.67
N GLN A 79 12.91 -1.78 2.18
CA GLN A 79 13.84 -0.64 2.10
C GLN A 79 14.21 -0.32 0.65
N GLU A 80 14.38 -1.34 -0.20
CA GLU A 80 14.70 -1.18 -1.62
C GLU A 80 13.52 -0.56 -2.40
N VAL A 81 12.32 -1.15 -2.28
CA VAL A 81 11.15 -0.70 -3.05
C VAL A 81 10.45 0.52 -2.47
N LYS A 82 10.75 0.90 -1.21
CA LYS A 82 10.19 2.08 -0.51
C LYS A 82 8.66 2.15 -0.58
N GLY A 83 7.99 1.02 -0.38
CA GLY A 83 6.53 0.91 -0.44
C GLY A 83 5.91 0.95 -1.84
N LYS A 84 6.73 0.93 -2.91
CA LYS A 84 6.23 0.75 -4.27
C LYS A 84 5.64 -0.65 -4.40
N ARG A 85 4.31 -0.71 -4.51
CA ARG A 85 3.58 -1.94 -4.75
C ARG A 85 3.46 -2.17 -6.25
N ILE A 86 3.88 -3.33 -6.70
CA ILE A 86 3.44 -3.84 -7.99
C ILE A 86 2.01 -4.34 -7.80
N ASN A 87 1.03 -3.61 -8.34
CA ASN A 87 -0.37 -4.06 -8.32
C ASN A 87 -0.47 -5.38 -9.08
N ALA A 88 -0.45 -6.51 -8.35
CA ALA A 88 -0.68 -7.84 -8.92
C ALA A 88 -2.13 -7.98 -9.39
N TYR A 89 -3.05 -7.28 -8.71
CA TYR A 89 -4.47 -7.27 -9.06
C TYR A 89 -4.72 -6.22 -10.15
N MET A 90 -5.25 -6.67 -11.29
CA MET A 90 -5.94 -5.84 -12.29
C MET A 90 -5.08 -5.00 -13.26
N LYS A 91 -3.75 -5.24 -13.39
CA LYS A 91 -2.90 -4.45 -14.32
C LYS A 91 -3.44 -4.33 -15.76
N ASP A 92 -4.17 -5.34 -16.23
CA ASP A 92 -4.77 -5.37 -17.58
C ASP A 92 -6.30 -5.48 -17.59
N ALA A 93 -6.95 -5.53 -16.43
CA ALA A 93 -8.39 -5.76 -16.39
C ALA A 93 -9.17 -4.61 -17.04
N GLY A 94 -8.73 -3.37 -16.87
CA GLY A 94 -9.31 -2.21 -17.55
C GLY A 94 -9.17 -2.28 -19.07
N LYS A 95 -7.98 -2.64 -19.56
CA LYS A 95 -7.71 -2.82 -21.01
C LYS A 95 -8.56 -3.95 -21.59
N LYS A 96 -8.63 -5.10 -20.91
CA LYS A 96 -9.46 -6.25 -21.31
C LYS A 96 -10.96 -5.89 -21.29
N ALA A 97 -11.42 -5.16 -20.27
CA ALA A 97 -12.80 -4.70 -20.19
C ALA A 97 -13.14 -3.72 -21.31
N ALA A 98 -12.25 -2.77 -21.62
CA ALA A 98 -12.43 -1.83 -22.74
C ALA A 98 -12.51 -2.57 -24.09
N ALA A 99 -11.57 -3.49 -24.34
CA ALA A 99 -11.58 -4.32 -25.56
C ALA A 99 -12.87 -5.15 -25.67
N THR A 100 -13.32 -5.75 -24.57
CA THR A 100 -14.57 -6.52 -24.54
C THR A 100 -15.79 -5.63 -24.84
N ARG A 101 -15.86 -4.43 -24.25
CA ARG A 101 -16.97 -3.49 -24.51
C ARG A 101 -17.00 -3.05 -25.96
N ALA A 102 -15.84 -2.77 -26.55
CA ALA A 102 -15.72 -2.43 -27.97
C ALA A 102 -16.19 -3.59 -28.86
N ALA A 103 -15.68 -4.80 -28.63
CA ALA A 103 -16.01 -5.99 -29.43
C ALA A 103 -17.49 -6.39 -29.32
N LYS A 104 -18.08 -6.29 -28.12
CA LYS A 104 -19.48 -6.67 -27.86
C LYS A 104 -20.47 -5.51 -28.03
N GLY A 105 -20.00 -4.32 -28.42
CA GLY A 105 -20.85 -3.13 -28.56
C GLY A 105 -21.51 -2.66 -27.24
N ILE A 106 -21.00 -3.10 -26.09
CA ILE A 106 -21.61 -2.80 -24.78
C ILE A 106 -21.50 -1.30 -24.48
N GLY A 107 -22.64 -0.65 -24.28
CA GLY A 107 -22.73 0.79 -23.96
C GLY A 107 -22.74 1.72 -25.19
N SER A 108 -22.63 1.17 -26.41
CA SER A 108 -22.63 1.96 -27.65
C SER A 108 -23.95 2.69 -27.89
N GLU A 109 -25.09 2.04 -27.62
CA GLU A 109 -26.41 2.65 -27.74
C GLU A 109 -26.63 3.75 -26.69
N MET A 110 -26.23 3.51 -25.43
CA MET A 110 -26.32 4.53 -24.38
C MET A 110 -25.46 5.76 -24.72
N ALA A 111 -24.24 5.54 -25.24
CA ALA A 111 -23.36 6.63 -25.66
C ALA A 111 -23.97 7.45 -26.82
N ARG A 112 -24.58 6.78 -27.80
CA ARG A 112 -25.30 7.44 -28.90
C ARG A 112 -26.47 8.27 -28.39
N LYS A 113 -27.31 7.71 -27.52
CA LYS A 113 -28.44 8.43 -26.89
C LYS A 113 -27.95 9.66 -26.12
N ALA A 114 -26.93 9.51 -25.28
CA ALA A 114 -26.36 10.62 -24.51
C ALA A 114 -25.78 11.72 -25.41
N SER A 115 -25.12 11.34 -26.52
CA SER A 115 -24.61 12.29 -27.52
C SER A 115 -25.74 13.05 -28.20
N ALA A 116 -26.79 12.36 -28.64
CA ALA A 116 -27.97 12.97 -29.25
C ALA A 116 -28.66 13.96 -28.30
N THR A 117 -28.85 13.59 -27.03
CA THR A 117 -29.41 14.46 -26.01
C THR A 117 -28.56 15.71 -25.80
N ARG A 118 -27.23 15.58 -25.71
CA ARG A 118 -26.33 16.73 -25.57
C ARG A 118 -26.41 17.68 -26.76
N ARG A 119 -26.41 17.16 -27.99
CA ARG A 119 -26.56 17.99 -29.21
C ARG A 119 -27.91 18.71 -29.24
N ALA A 120 -28.99 18.02 -28.90
CA ALA A 120 -30.33 18.62 -28.82
C ALA A 120 -30.39 19.75 -27.78
N ASN A 121 -29.77 19.58 -26.63
CA ASN A 121 -29.73 20.60 -25.59
C ASN A 121 -28.90 21.83 -26.00
N VAL A 122 -27.76 21.63 -26.68
CA VAL A 122 -26.96 22.72 -27.24
C VAL A 122 -27.76 23.53 -28.27
N LEU A 123 -28.46 22.84 -29.18
CA LEU A 123 -29.31 23.50 -30.18
C LEU A 123 -30.46 24.28 -29.53
N LYS A 124 -31.12 23.72 -28.52
CA LYS A 124 -32.16 24.42 -27.75
C LYS A 124 -31.63 25.63 -27.01
N ALA A 125 -30.42 25.55 -26.45
CA ALA A 125 -29.77 26.68 -25.79
C ALA A 125 -29.41 27.80 -26.78
N ALA A 126 -28.89 27.45 -27.96
CA ALA A 126 -28.58 28.41 -29.03
C ALA A 126 -29.85 29.11 -29.56
N GLN A 127 -30.94 28.36 -29.76
CA GLN A 127 -32.23 28.91 -30.19
C GLN A 127 -32.85 29.85 -29.14
N LYS A 128 -32.71 29.52 -27.85
CA LYS A 128 -33.11 30.43 -26.76
C LYS A 128 -32.26 31.70 -26.68
N GLY A 129 -31.00 31.65 -27.09
CA GLY A 129 -30.09 32.80 -27.10
C GLY A 129 -30.22 33.72 -28.31
N GLN A 130 -30.84 33.28 -29.41
CA GLN A 130 -31.11 34.07 -30.62
C GLN A 130 -32.49 34.79 -30.60
N ALA A 131 -33.30 34.57 -29.56
CA ALA A 131 -34.64 35.15 -29.41
C ALA A 131 -34.64 36.47 -28.60
N VAL A 132 -33.53 37.21 -28.62
CA VAL A 132 -33.39 38.54 -27.99
C VAL A 132 -33.17 39.59 -29.08
#